data_AF-A0AAI9XW84-F1
#
_entry.id   AF-A0AAI9XW84-F1
#
_cell.length_a   1.000
_cell.length_b   1.000
_cell.length_c   1.000
_cell.angle_alpha   90.00
_cell.angle_beta   90.00
_cell.angle_gamma   90.00
#
_symmetry.space_group_name_H-M   'P 1'
#
loop_
_entity.id
_entity.type
_entity.pdbx_description
1 polymer ?
#
loop_
_entity_poly.entity_id
_entity_poly.type
_entity_poly.pdbx_seq_one_letter_code
_entity_poly.pdbx_strand_id
1 'polypeptide(L)'
;MFKGYIAVAARGLTTAERLGPLYVLKDELQLRLPDHLRLAESGVTVTPPKAYRWVFEMQQIARTHAEEGGFALGLFQGAEGVFRDIAEDSVLGKEKIGNRVRGTIMEDFAAILARNLEHKTTYCRVSPGNDEDHS
;
A
#
# COMPACT_ATOMS: atom_id res chain seq x y z
N MET A 1 -13.92 6.53 -3.80
CA MET A 1 -13.41 7.08 -2.52
C MET A 1 -12.79 6.04 -1.60
N PHE A 2 -13.51 5.03 -1.10
CA PHE A 2 -12.99 4.08 -0.08
C PHE A 2 -11.60 3.48 -0.36
N LYS A 3 -11.35 3.00 -1.58
CA LYS A 3 -10.03 2.43 -1.94
C LYS A 3 -8.90 3.46 -1.86
N GLY A 4 -9.15 4.70 -2.27
CA GLY A 4 -8.17 5.78 -2.11
C GLY A 4 -7.83 6.01 -0.63
N TYR A 5 -8.84 5.98 0.25
CA TYR A 5 -8.64 6.05 1.70
C TYR A 5 -7.78 4.88 2.22
N ILE A 6 -8.06 3.64 1.81
CA ILE A 6 -7.26 2.47 2.21
C ILE A 6 -5.81 2.57 1.70
N ALA A 7 -5.58 3.09 0.49
CA ALA A 7 -4.23 3.32 0.00
C ALA A 7 -3.46 4.33 0.86
N VAL A 8 -4.11 5.43 1.29
CA VAL A 8 -3.52 6.41 2.21
C VAL A 8 -3.21 5.77 3.57
N ALA A 9 -4.16 5.02 4.14
CA ALA A 9 -3.97 4.35 5.41
C ALA A 9 -2.81 3.34 5.35
N ALA A 10 -2.79 2.47 4.34
CA ALA A 10 -1.73 1.50 4.13
C ALA A 10 -0.35 2.17 4.04
N ARG A 11 -0.23 3.22 3.22
CA ARG A 11 1.03 3.98 3.09
C ARG A 11 1.44 4.63 4.41
N GLY A 12 0.51 5.26 5.14
CA GLY A 12 0.78 5.91 6.42
C GLY A 12 1.29 4.93 7.47
N LEU A 13 0.59 3.81 7.64
CA LEU A 13 0.93 2.76 8.60
C LEU A 13 2.27 2.10 8.28
N THR A 14 2.51 1.75 7.01
CA THR A 14 3.78 1.18 6.57
C THR A 14 4.95 2.14 6.73
N THR A 15 4.74 3.43 6.49
CA THR A 15 5.78 4.45 6.71
C THR A 15 6.07 4.62 8.21
N ALA A 16 5.03 4.68 9.04
CA ALA A 16 5.18 4.78 10.49
C ALA A 16 5.87 3.54 11.07
N GLU A 17 5.60 2.35 10.55
CA GLU A 17 6.32 1.13 10.93
C GLU A 17 7.80 1.22 10.57
N ARG A 18 8.12 1.61 9.33
CA ARG A 18 9.50 1.74 8.86
C ARG A 18 10.31 2.80 9.62
N LEU A 19 9.66 3.86 10.07
CA LEU A 19 10.31 4.93 10.84
C LEU A 19 10.30 4.67 12.36
N GLY A 20 9.54 3.69 12.84
CA GLY A 20 9.38 3.34 14.26
C GLY A 20 8.15 3.89 15.01
N PRO A 21 7.47 5.00 14.63
CA PRO A 21 6.36 5.54 15.42
C PRO A 21 4.98 4.92 15.12
N LEU A 22 4.88 3.66 14.66
CA LEU A 22 3.56 3.05 14.40
C LEU A 22 2.66 3.06 15.63
N TYR A 23 3.20 2.72 16.81
CA TYR A 23 2.44 2.71 18.05
C TYR A 23 1.91 4.11 18.42
N VAL A 24 2.74 5.15 18.27
CA VAL A 24 2.35 6.56 18.53
C VAL A 24 1.24 6.99 17.59
N LEU A 25 1.37 6.67 16.30
CA LEU A 25 0.34 6.98 15.31
C LEU A 25 -0.98 6.27 15.65
N LYS A 26 -0.91 5.01 16.07
CA LYS A 26 -2.08 4.23 16.48
C LYS A 26 -2.76 4.86 17.70
N ASP A 27 -2.00 5.21 18.74
CA ASP A 27 -2.53 5.82 19.96
C ASP A 27 -3.23 7.16 19.66
N GLU A 28 -2.62 8.00 18.81
CA GLU A 28 -3.23 9.27 18.42
C GLU A 28 -4.49 9.10 17.56
N LEU A 29 -4.49 8.15 16.62
CA LEU A 29 -5.70 7.83 15.86
C LEU A 29 -6.79 7.25 16.74
N GLN A 30 -6.44 6.41 17.72
CA GLN A 30 -7.38 5.86 18.69
C GLN A 30 -7.99 6.95 19.57
N LEU A 31 -7.19 7.94 19.97
CA LEU A 31 -7.63 9.07 20.80
C LEU A 31 -8.53 10.04 20.04
N ARG A 32 -8.16 10.39 18.80
CA ARG A 32 -8.80 11.49 18.05
C ARG A 32 -9.79 11.04 16.99
N LEU A 33 -9.52 9.90 16.34
CA LEU A 33 -10.22 9.43 15.15
C LEU A 33 -10.48 7.91 15.21
N PRO A 34 -11.12 7.38 16.28
CA PRO A 34 -11.23 5.93 16.51
C PRO A 34 -11.95 5.18 15.39
N ASP A 35 -12.97 5.80 14.79
CA ASP A 35 -13.69 5.21 13.65
C ASP A 35 -12.82 5.12 12.39
N HIS A 36 -11.91 6.09 12.18
CA HIS A 36 -10.97 6.06 11.07
C HIS A 36 -9.91 4.99 11.27
N LEU A 37 -9.43 4.81 12.51
CA LEU A 37 -8.53 3.71 12.86
C LEU A 37 -9.19 2.36 12.57
N ARG A 38 -10.40 2.14 13.07
CA ARG A 38 -11.17 0.90 12.82
C ARG A 38 -11.39 0.63 11.33
N LEU A 39 -11.67 1.67 10.54
CA LEU A 39 -11.82 1.56 9.09
C LEU A 39 -10.48 1.25 8.40
N ALA A 40 -9.39 1.86 8.85
CA ALA A 40 -8.04 1.59 8.35
C ALA A 40 -7.65 0.13 8.65
N GLU A 41 -7.76 -0.31 9.92
CA GLU A 41 -7.45 -1.67 10.36
C GLU A 41 -8.24 -2.73 9.57
N SER A 42 -9.56 -2.58 9.51
CA SER A 42 -10.41 -3.51 8.76
C SER A 42 -10.11 -3.48 7.26
N GLY A 43 -9.86 -2.31 6.69
CA GLY A 43 -9.57 -2.18 5.28
C GLY A 43 -8.22 -2.78 4.87
N VAL A 44 -7.14 -2.45 5.57
CA VAL A 44 -5.79 -2.95 5.22
C VAL A 44 -5.67 -4.46 5.42
N THR A 45 -6.41 -5.04 6.38
CA THR A 45 -6.38 -6.48 6.61
C THR A 45 -7.18 -7.26 5.57
N VAL A 46 -8.29 -6.75 5.02
CA VAL A 46 -9.08 -7.48 4.00
C VAL A 46 -8.64 -7.25 2.56
N THR A 47 -7.84 -6.20 2.33
CA THR A 47 -7.41 -5.78 0.99
C THR A 47 -6.47 -6.76 0.26
N PRO A 48 -5.48 -7.41 0.90
CA PRO A 48 -4.41 -8.09 0.16
C PRO A 48 -4.86 -9.11 -0.90
N PRO A 49 -5.85 -10.00 -0.64
CA PRO A 49 -6.31 -10.97 -1.65
C PRO A 49 -6.96 -10.32 -2.89
N LYS A 50 -7.35 -9.05 -2.79
CA LYS A 50 -8.04 -8.28 -3.83
C LYS A 50 -7.16 -7.16 -4.40
N ALA A 51 -5.93 -6.99 -3.88
CA ALA A 51 -5.06 -5.88 -4.24
C ALA A 51 -4.77 -5.83 -5.75
N TYR A 52 -4.52 -6.99 -6.38
CA TYR A 52 -4.32 -7.07 -7.84
C TYR A 52 -5.50 -6.50 -8.64
N ARG A 53 -6.73 -6.76 -8.19
CA ARG A 53 -7.94 -6.22 -8.83
C ARG A 53 -8.01 -4.71 -8.61
N TRP A 54 -7.68 -4.26 -7.40
CA TRP A 54 -7.74 -2.85 -7.05
C TRP A 54 -6.68 -2.00 -7.77
N VAL A 55 -5.57 -2.57 -8.24
CA VAL A 55 -4.64 -1.90 -9.18
C VAL A 55 -5.39 -1.46 -10.44
N PHE A 56 -6.04 -2.41 -11.14
CA PHE A 56 -6.80 -2.09 -12.34
C PHE A 56 -7.98 -1.14 -12.06
N GLU A 57 -8.67 -1.33 -10.94
CA GLU A 57 -9.78 -0.45 -10.57
C GLU A 57 -9.30 0.98 -10.25
N MET A 58 -8.10 1.18 -9.69
CA MET A 58 -7.51 2.50 -9.49
C MET A 58 -7.13 3.17 -10.81
N GLN A 59 -6.60 2.42 -11.77
CA GLN A 59 -6.31 2.95 -13.11
C GLN A 59 -7.57 3.46 -13.80
N GLN A 60 -8.66 2.69 -13.73
CA GLN A 60 -9.95 3.12 -14.30
C GLN A 60 -10.52 4.34 -13.57
N ILE A 61 -10.47 4.37 -12.24
CA ILE A 61 -10.91 5.53 -11.46
C ILE A 61 -10.08 6.77 -11.80
N ALA A 62 -8.75 6.64 -11.92
CA ALA A 62 -7.88 7.75 -12.34
C ALA A 62 -8.33 8.31 -13.69
N ARG A 63 -8.49 7.42 -14.68
CA ARG A 63 -8.91 7.76 -16.03
C ARG A 63 -10.27 8.48 -16.04
N THR A 64 -11.29 7.92 -15.39
CA THR A 64 -12.63 8.54 -15.32
C THR A 64 -12.58 9.92 -14.66
N HIS A 65 -11.85 10.07 -13.56
CA HIS A 65 -11.72 11.36 -12.89
C HIS A 65 -11.02 12.41 -13.76
N ALA A 66 -10.09 12.00 -14.62
CA ALA A 66 -9.41 12.90 -15.54
C ALA A 66 -10.24 13.25 -16.76
N GLU A 67 -10.77 12.23 -17.46
CA GLU A 67 -11.50 12.41 -18.72
C GLU A 67 -12.86 13.08 -18.50
N GLU A 68 -13.60 12.66 -17.47
CA GLU A 68 -14.98 13.14 -17.22
C GLU A 68 -15.04 14.22 -16.13
N GLY A 69 -14.12 14.16 -15.17
CA GLY A 69 -14.11 15.06 -14.01
C GLY A 69 -13.16 16.25 -14.14
N GLY A 70 -12.27 16.28 -15.14
CA GLY A 70 -11.28 17.33 -15.33
C GLY A 70 -10.16 17.36 -14.26
N PHE A 71 -10.00 16.30 -13.47
CA PHE A 71 -8.95 16.20 -12.46
C PHE A 71 -7.63 15.66 -13.01
N ALA A 72 -6.53 15.86 -12.29
CA ALA A 72 -5.27 15.20 -12.60
C ALA A 72 -5.29 13.71 -12.20
N LEU A 73 -4.56 12.87 -12.95
CA LEU A 73 -4.45 11.42 -12.71
C LEU A 73 -3.72 11.05 -11.40
N GLY A 74 -2.84 11.93 -10.93
CA GLY A 74 -1.79 11.59 -9.97
C GLY A 74 -2.27 11.02 -8.63
N LEU A 75 -3.43 11.46 -8.13
CA LEU A 75 -3.96 10.95 -6.85
C LEU A 75 -4.23 9.44 -6.91
N PHE A 76 -4.96 9.00 -7.93
CA PHE A 76 -5.37 7.61 -8.05
C PHE A 76 -4.30 6.72 -8.67
N GLN A 77 -3.39 7.27 -9.48
CA GLN A 77 -2.15 6.58 -9.87
C GLN A 77 -1.23 6.35 -8.66
N GLY A 78 -1.17 7.32 -7.73
CA GLY A 78 -0.46 7.13 -6.47
C GLY A 78 -1.06 6.01 -5.63
N ALA A 79 -2.39 5.89 -5.60
CA ALA A 79 -3.10 4.81 -4.92
C ALA A 79 -2.92 3.46 -5.62
N GLU A 80 -2.92 3.43 -6.96
CA GLU A 80 -2.60 2.26 -7.77
C GLU A 80 -1.23 1.68 -7.37
N GLY A 81 -0.20 2.53 -7.26
CA GLY A 81 1.15 2.12 -6.85
C GLY A 81 1.16 1.43 -5.49
N VAL A 82 0.39 1.93 -4.52
CA VAL A 82 0.26 1.29 -3.20
C VAL A 82 -0.35 -0.11 -3.31
N PHE A 83 -1.41 -0.29 -4.09
CA PHE A 83 -2.01 -1.61 -4.27
C PHE A 83 -1.11 -2.57 -5.05
N ARG A 84 -0.27 -2.04 -5.95
CA ARG A 84 0.75 -2.81 -6.65
C ARG A 84 1.79 -3.35 -5.67
N ASP A 85 2.33 -2.51 -4.80
CA ASP A 85 3.28 -2.93 -3.76
C ASP A 85 2.68 -3.99 -2.82
N ILE A 86 1.38 -3.93 -2.53
CA ILE A 86 0.67 -4.96 -1.75
C ILE A 86 0.55 -6.26 -2.55
N ALA A 87 0.16 -6.18 -3.84
CA ALA A 87 -0.19 -7.32 -4.67
C ALA A 87 1.03 -8.11 -5.19
N GLU A 88 2.06 -7.41 -5.66
CA GLU A 88 3.17 -8.00 -6.41
C GLU A 88 4.33 -8.39 -5.48
N ASP A 89 4.55 -7.62 -4.41
CA ASP A 89 5.84 -7.62 -3.71
C ASP A 89 5.80 -8.20 -2.29
N SER A 90 4.68 -8.82 -1.87
CA SER A 90 4.51 -9.30 -0.49
C SER A 90 3.97 -10.72 -0.36
N VAL A 91 4.28 -11.38 0.77
CA VAL A 91 3.57 -12.61 1.18
C VAL A 91 2.05 -12.38 1.22
N LEU A 92 1.61 -11.14 1.45
CA LEU A 92 0.20 -10.76 1.49
C LEU A 92 -0.49 -10.91 0.13
N GLY A 93 0.22 -10.67 -0.98
CA GLY A 93 -0.31 -10.84 -2.34
C GLY A 93 -0.48 -12.31 -2.74
N LYS A 94 0.25 -13.22 -2.09
CA LYS A 94 0.15 -14.68 -2.29
C LYS A 94 -0.97 -15.31 -1.45
N GLU A 95 -1.56 -14.56 -0.52
CA GLU A 95 -2.64 -15.02 0.33
C GLU A 95 -3.92 -15.25 -0.46
N LYS A 96 -4.49 -16.45 -0.34
CA LYS A 96 -5.78 -16.81 -0.96
C LYS A 96 -6.91 -16.65 0.06
N ILE A 97 -8.11 -16.30 -0.42
CA ILE A 97 -9.33 -16.29 0.39
C ILE A 97 -9.50 -17.68 1.04
N GLY A 98 -9.64 -17.73 2.37
CA GLY A 98 -9.86 -18.96 3.15
C GLY A 98 -8.62 -19.59 3.79
N ASN A 99 -7.40 -19.28 3.33
CA ASN A 99 -6.15 -19.88 3.84
C ASN A 99 -5.16 -18.82 4.37
N ARG A 100 -5.68 -17.69 4.88
CA ARG A 100 -4.84 -16.55 5.26
C ARG A 100 -4.12 -16.75 6.58
N VAL A 101 -2.79 -16.57 6.57
CA VAL A 101 -1.96 -16.69 7.77
C VAL A 101 -1.33 -15.36 8.17
N ARG A 102 -1.05 -14.46 7.21
CA ARG A 102 -0.36 -13.18 7.46
C ARG A 102 -1.16 -11.95 7.04
N GLY A 103 -0.84 -10.82 7.66
CA GLY A 103 -1.55 -9.54 7.51
C GLY A 103 -3.00 -9.60 7.94
N THR A 104 -3.30 -10.42 8.96
CA THR A 104 -4.63 -10.54 9.58
C THR A 104 -4.86 -9.47 10.64
N ILE A 105 -3.77 -8.86 11.14
CA ILE A 105 -3.77 -7.65 11.97
C ILE A 105 -2.98 -6.54 11.27
N MET A 106 -3.26 -5.29 11.64
CA MET A 106 -2.70 -4.10 11.01
C MET A 106 -1.17 -4.02 11.15
N GLU A 107 -0.64 -4.37 12.32
CA GLU A 107 0.78 -4.32 12.64
C GLU A 107 1.56 -5.32 11.78
N ASP A 108 1.09 -6.56 11.68
CA ASP A 108 1.70 -7.58 10.82
C ASP A 108 1.65 -7.17 9.34
N PHE A 109 0.53 -6.59 8.90
CA PHE A 109 0.41 -6.01 7.55
C PHE A 109 1.49 -4.94 7.32
N ALA A 110 1.60 -3.96 8.23
CA ALA A 110 2.54 -2.85 8.10
C ALA A 110 4.00 -3.35 8.10
N ALA A 111 4.34 -4.26 9.00
CA ALA A 111 5.67 -4.85 9.14
C ALA A 111 6.07 -5.69 7.91
N ILE A 112 5.12 -6.39 7.28
CA ILE A 112 5.40 -7.12 6.04
C ILE A 112 5.66 -6.14 4.90
N LEU A 113 4.79 -5.15 4.70
CA LEU A 113 4.93 -4.22 3.59
C LEU A 113 6.19 -3.34 3.72
N ALA A 114 6.52 -2.90 4.94
CA ALA A 114 7.73 -2.12 5.23
C ALA A 114 9.00 -2.89 4.81
N ARG A 115 9.13 -4.15 5.22
CA ARG A 115 10.26 -5.02 4.86
C ARG A 115 10.38 -5.22 3.35
N ASN A 116 9.28 -5.41 2.63
CA ASN A 116 9.33 -5.57 1.17
C ASN A 116 9.84 -4.31 0.47
N LEU A 117 9.39 -3.13 0.92
CA LEU A 117 9.84 -1.85 0.36
C LEU A 117 11.32 -1.55 0.65
N GLU A 118 11.83 -1.98 1.81
CA GLU A 118 13.26 -1.92 2.11
C GLU A 118 14.08 -2.77 1.13
N HIS A 119 13.63 -3.98 0.83
CA HIS A 119 14.30 -4.85 -0.14
C HIS A 119 14.32 -4.23 -1.54
N LYS A 120 13.20 -3.63 -1.99
CA LYS A 120 13.07 -2.94 -3.28
C LYS A 120 14.01 -1.73 -3.39
N THR A 121 14.09 -0.93 -2.32
CA THR A 121 14.96 0.24 -2.26
C THR A 121 16.44 -0.16 -2.23
N THR A 122 16.79 -1.22 -1.49
CA THR A 122 18.17 -1.70 -1.38
C THR A 122 18.65 -2.32 -2.68
N TYR A 123 17.79 -3.10 -3.36
CA TYR A 123 18.09 -3.67 -4.67
C TYR A 123 18.32 -2.56 -5.72
N CYS A 124 17.46 -1.54 -5.79
CA CYS A 124 17.65 -0.40 -6.71
C CYS A 124 18.91 0.43 -6.42
N ARG A 125 19.44 0.41 -5.19
CA ARG A 125 20.68 1.11 -4.82
C ARG A 125 21.95 0.30 -5.08
N VAL A 126 21.84 -1.01 -5.27
CA VAL A 126 22.97 -1.95 -5.42
C VAL A 126 23.12 -2.45 -6.86
N SER A 127 22.11 -2.30 -7.73
CA SER A 127 22.29 -2.49 -9.18
C SER A 127 23.36 -1.52 -9.70
N PRO A 128 24.50 -2.00 -10.24
CA PRO A 128 25.45 -1.13 -10.92
C PRO A 128 24.75 -0.56 -12.16
N GLY A 129 25.00 0.71 -12.47
CA GLY A 129 24.73 1.20 -13.82
C GLY A 129 25.44 0.27 -14.79
N ASN A 130 24.67 -0.34 -15.71
CA ASN A 130 25.26 -0.91 -16.91
C ASN A 130 25.73 0.29 -17.76
N ASP A 131 26.91 0.82 -17.41
CA ASP A 131 27.78 1.48 -18.37
C ASP A 131 28.34 0.38 -19.27
N GLU A 132 27.54 -0.07 -20.25
CA GLU A 132 28.10 -0.63 -21.47
C GLU A 132 28.23 0.50 -22.48
N ASP A 133 29.34 1.19 -22.31
CA ASP A 133 30.12 1.82 -23.36
C ASP A 133 30.30 0.80 -24.51
N HIS A 134 29.63 1.02 -25.64
CA HIS A 134 30.01 0.38 -26.90
C HIS A 134 30.30 1.49 -27.90
N SER A 135 31.56 1.46 -28.34
CA SER A 135 32.25 2.37 -29.25
C SER A 135 31.64 2.45 -30.65
#